data_AF-A0A2D8WUE8-F1
#
_entry.id   AF-A0A2D8WUE8-F1
#
_cell.length_a   1.000
_cell.length_b   1.000
_cell.length_c   1.000
_cell.angle_alpha   90.00
_cell.angle_beta   90.00
_cell.angle_gamma   90.00
#
_symmetry.space_group_name_H-M   'P 1'
#
loop_
_entity.id
_entity.type
_entity.pdbx_description
1 polymer ?
#
loop_
_entity_poly.entity_id
_entity_poly.type
_entity_poly.pdbx_seq_one_letter_code
_entity_poly.pdbx_strand_id
1 'polypeptide(L)'
;YGCVHCYNFETVMKPWVNNLAADVDFQRTPAIWHPSLEPYARAYFVARSLKVIDKTHVDIFESIHVRKETIQSKSDIEKIFVKHGVDKNKFERAYNSFGINSQVNQAKSRIKGYRTQGTPELIVNGKYRITTRMGKGFDGMLRIASFLIEKERQAKQ
;
A
#
# COMPACT_ATOMS: atom_id res chain seq x y z
N TYR A 1 0.43 6.08 3.46
CA TYR A 1 -0.13 7.39 3.09
C TYR A 1 0.74 8.54 3.52
N GLY A 2 1.20 8.67 4.77
CA GLY A 2 2.06 9.82 5.19
C GLY A 2 3.47 9.92 4.58
N CYS A 3 3.81 9.14 3.55
CA CYS A 3 5.15 9.06 2.98
C CYS A 3 5.16 9.67 1.57
N VAL A 4 5.83 10.81 1.39
CA VAL A 4 5.84 11.53 0.11
C VAL A 4 6.53 10.74 -1.00
N HIS A 5 7.59 9.99 -0.67
CA HIS A 5 8.25 9.13 -1.65
C HIS A 5 7.35 8.00 -2.14
N CYS A 6 6.44 7.52 -1.28
CA CYS A 6 5.46 6.50 -1.63
C CYS A 6 4.39 7.06 -2.57
N TYR A 7 3.95 8.30 -2.31
CA TYR A 7 3.05 9.01 -3.21
C TYR A 7 3.67 9.19 -4.60
N ASN A 8 4.91 9.68 -4.66
CA ASN A 8 5.63 9.84 -5.93
C ASN A 8 5.89 8.51 -6.63
N PHE A 9 6.06 7.42 -5.88
CA PHE A 9 6.31 6.09 -6.44
C PHE A 9 5.08 5.51 -7.15
N GLU A 10 3.86 5.85 -6.74
CA GLU A 10 2.63 5.37 -7.40
C GLU A 10 2.61 5.72 -8.90
N THR A 11 3.16 6.88 -9.29
CA THR A 11 3.22 7.33 -10.69
C THR A 11 3.97 6.35 -11.61
N VAL A 12 5.08 5.79 -11.13
CA VAL A 12 5.91 4.85 -11.91
C VAL A 12 5.52 3.40 -11.65
N MET A 13 5.04 3.09 -10.44
CA MET A 13 4.65 1.74 -10.07
C MET A 13 3.34 1.32 -10.74
N LYS A 14 2.33 2.21 -10.84
CA LYS A 14 1.04 1.89 -11.45
C LYS A 14 1.16 1.35 -12.89
N PRO A 15 1.85 2.01 -13.84
CA PRO A 15 2.01 1.46 -15.19
C PRO A 15 2.83 0.16 -15.19
N TRP A 16 3.83 0.02 -14.33
CA TRP A 16 4.60 -1.23 -14.20
C TRP A 16 3.72 -2.40 -13.73
N VAL A 17 2.88 -2.19 -12.72
CA VAL A 17 1.93 -3.20 -12.21
C VAL A 17 0.94 -3.63 -13.29
N ASN A 18 0.43 -2.68 -14.08
CA ASN A 18 -0.51 -2.97 -15.16
C ASN A 18 0.11 -3.83 -16.28
N ASN A 19 1.44 -3.86 -16.39
CA ASN A 19 2.18 -4.64 -17.38
C ASN A 19 2.72 -5.96 -16.83
N LEU A 20 2.41 -6.31 -15.57
CA LEU A 20 2.81 -7.60 -15.01
C LEU A 20 2.05 -8.74 -15.70
N ALA A 21 2.75 -9.84 -15.95
CA ALA A 21 2.14 -11.04 -16.49
C ALA A 21 1.23 -11.72 -15.46
N ALA A 22 0.29 -12.54 -15.93
CA ALA A 22 -0.75 -13.16 -15.12
C ALA A 22 -0.23 -14.10 -14.00
N ASP A 23 1.03 -14.52 -14.08
CA ASP A 23 1.69 -15.36 -13.08
C ASP A 23 2.28 -14.56 -11.89
N VAL A 24 2.18 -13.23 -11.91
CA VAL A 24 2.67 -12.35 -10.84
C VAL A 24 1.51 -11.76 -10.05
N ASP A 25 1.42 -12.11 -8.77
CA ASP A 25 0.48 -11.48 -7.83
C ASP A 25 1.11 -10.24 -7.16
N PHE A 26 0.66 -9.06 -7.56
CA PHE A 26 1.09 -7.81 -6.96
C PHE A 26 0.20 -7.40 -5.79
N GLN A 27 0.80 -7.23 -4.62
CA GLN A 27 0.10 -6.76 -3.42
C GLN A 27 0.80 -5.55 -2.79
N ARG A 28 0.02 -4.53 -2.40
CA ARG A 28 0.51 -3.49 -1.49
C ARG A 28 0.21 -3.88 -0.04
N THR A 29 1.19 -3.65 0.83
CA THR A 29 1.04 -3.80 2.28
C THR A 29 1.39 -2.48 2.96
N PRO A 30 0.46 -1.87 3.73
CA PRO A 30 0.75 -0.66 4.51
C PRO A 30 1.84 -0.92 5.55
N ALA A 31 2.80 0.00 5.69
CA ALA A 31 3.83 -0.06 6.73
C ALA A 31 3.33 0.57 8.05
N ILE A 32 3.13 -0.25 9.09
CA ILE A 32 2.60 0.12 10.40
C ILE A 32 3.69 -0.05 11.46
N TRP A 33 4.65 0.88 11.52
CA TRP A 33 5.72 0.87 12.53
C TRP A 33 5.31 1.49 13.87
N HIS A 34 4.29 2.36 13.85
CA HIS A 34 3.78 3.04 15.03
C HIS A 34 2.24 2.99 15.04
N PRO A 35 1.57 2.92 16.21
CA PRO A 35 0.10 2.88 16.29
C PRO A 35 -0.61 4.02 15.54
N SER A 36 0.00 5.20 15.48
CA SER A 36 -0.53 6.35 14.73
C SER A 36 -0.62 6.13 13.22
N LEU A 37 0.05 5.11 12.66
CA LEU A 37 -0.04 4.74 11.25
C LEU A 37 -1.16 3.73 10.97
N GLU A 38 -1.75 3.12 12.00
CA GLU A 38 -2.81 2.13 11.84
C GLU A 38 -4.06 2.66 11.12
N PRO A 39 -4.55 3.89 11.38
CA PRO A 39 -5.69 4.43 10.65
C PRO A 39 -5.49 4.42 9.13
N TYR A 40 -4.29 4.74 8.65
CA TYR A 40 -3.95 4.68 7.23
C TYR A 40 -4.00 3.25 6.66
N ALA A 41 -3.52 2.27 7.43
CA ALA A 41 -3.58 0.88 7.00
C ALA A 41 -5.02 0.36 6.93
N ARG A 42 -5.83 0.70 7.94
CA ARG A 42 -7.26 0.39 7.94
C ARG A 42 -7.97 1.04 6.75
N ALA A 43 -7.70 2.31 6.47
CA ALA A 43 -8.24 3.00 5.30
C ALA A 43 -7.94 2.23 4.01
N TYR A 44 -6.68 1.82 3.78
CA TYR A 44 -6.33 1.03 2.60
C TYR A 44 -7.13 -0.28 2.50
N PHE A 45 -7.23 -1.05 3.59
CA PHE A 45 -7.95 -2.32 3.56
C PHE A 45 -9.47 -2.16 3.43
N VAL A 46 -10.06 -1.15 4.07
CA VAL A 46 -11.49 -0.81 3.91
C VAL A 46 -11.75 -0.41 2.47
N ALA A 47 -10.90 0.42 1.87
CA ALA A 47 -11.03 0.82 0.47
C ALA A 47 -11.02 -0.38 -0.49
N ARG A 48 -10.15 -1.37 -0.24
CA ARG A 48 -10.14 -2.62 -1.01
C ARG A 48 -11.40 -3.44 -0.81
N SER A 49 -11.81 -3.64 0.44
CA SER A 49 -13.00 -4.42 0.79
C SER A 49 -14.27 -3.84 0.18
N LEU A 50 -14.38 -2.50 0.19
CA LEU A 50 -15.52 -1.77 -0.37
C LEU A 50 -15.40 -1.50 -1.88
N LYS A 51 -14.30 -1.92 -2.53
CA LYS A 51 -14.03 -1.70 -3.96
C LYS A 51 -14.03 -0.23 -4.38
N VAL A 52 -13.51 0.65 -3.52
CA VAL A 52 -13.41 2.11 -3.75
C VAL A 52 -11.97 2.62 -3.71
N ILE A 53 -11.00 1.71 -3.81
CA ILE A 53 -9.57 2.02 -3.67
C ILE A 53 -9.09 3.04 -4.69
N ASP A 54 -9.50 2.96 -5.95
CA ASP A 54 -8.95 3.84 -7.00
C ASP A 54 -9.17 5.34 -6.72
N LYS A 55 -10.31 5.69 -6.11
CA LYS A 55 -10.64 7.08 -5.77
C LYS A 55 -10.10 7.47 -4.40
N THR A 56 -10.35 6.65 -3.39
CA THR A 56 -10.00 6.97 -1.99
C THR A 56 -8.49 6.94 -1.75
N HIS A 57 -7.75 6.07 -2.43
CA HIS A 57 -6.29 5.95 -2.28
C HIS A 57 -5.56 7.22 -2.71
N VAL A 58 -5.93 7.75 -3.88
CA VAL A 58 -5.38 8.99 -4.43
C VAL A 58 -5.79 10.16 -3.56
N ASP A 59 -7.07 10.28 -3.20
CA ASP A 59 -7.57 11.43 -2.43
C ASP A 59 -6.92 11.51 -1.04
N ILE A 60 -6.67 10.38 -0.36
CA ILE A 60 -5.95 10.37 0.92
C ILE A 60 -4.50 10.86 0.73
N PHE A 61 -3.80 10.38 -0.29
CA PHE A 61 -2.44 10.84 -0.56
C PHE A 61 -2.39 12.33 -0.88
N GLU A 62 -3.28 12.82 -1.73
CA GLU A 62 -3.37 14.23 -2.11
C GLU A 62 -3.79 15.13 -0.94
N SER A 63 -4.73 14.69 -0.10
CA SER A 63 -5.12 15.39 1.13
C SER A 63 -3.88 15.70 1.97
N ILE A 64 -3.01 14.69 2.18
CA ILE A 64 -1.83 14.83 3.03
C ILE A 64 -0.72 15.60 2.32
N HIS A 65 -0.36 15.23 1.09
CA HIS A 65 0.87 15.72 0.46
C HIS A 65 0.68 16.98 -0.38
N VAL A 66 -0.50 17.18 -0.95
CA VAL A 66 -0.81 18.34 -1.81
C VAL A 66 -1.57 19.39 -1.02
N ARG A 67 -2.71 19.02 -0.43
CA ARG A 67 -3.58 19.95 0.30
C ARG A 67 -3.13 20.26 1.73
N LYS A 68 -2.14 19.52 2.25
CA LYS A 68 -1.57 19.68 3.59
C LYS A 68 -2.60 19.54 4.71
N GLU A 69 -3.62 18.71 4.49
CA GLU A 69 -4.64 18.39 5.48
C GLU A 69 -4.09 17.42 6.53
N THR A 70 -4.51 17.62 7.78
CA THR A 70 -4.21 16.69 8.87
C THR A 70 -5.20 15.54 8.87
N ILE A 71 -4.80 14.40 8.29
CA ILE A 71 -5.61 13.17 8.28
C ILE A 71 -5.03 12.19 9.30
N GLN A 72 -5.51 12.19 10.54
CA GLN A 72 -4.92 11.34 11.59
C GLN A 72 -5.93 10.43 12.28
N SER A 73 -7.22 10.77 12.21
CA SER A 73 -8.27 10.02 12.87
C SER A 73 -9.09 9.18 11.89
N LYS A 74 -9.82 8.22 12.45
CA LYS A 74 -10.88 7.49 11.73
C LYS A 74 -11.94 8.44 11.16
N SER A 75 -12.29 9.51 11.88
CA SER A 75 -13.28 10.49 11.44
C SER A 75 -12.81 11.25 10.20
N ASP A 76 -11.53 11.61 10.13
CA ASP A 76 -10.96 12.28 8.95
C ASP A 76 -10.98 11.37 7.73
N ILE A 77 -10.65 10.08 7.93
CA ILE A 77 -10.73 9.06 6.89
C ILE A 77 -12.19 8.84 6.46
N GLU A 78 -13.14 8.72 7.39
CA GLU A 78 -14.58 8.55 7.10
C GLU A 78 -15.07 9.65 6.16
N LYS A 79 -14.72 10.92 6.42
CA LYS A 79 -15.12 12.07 5.57
C LYS A 79 -14.67 11.88 4.13
N ILE A 80 -13.45 11.39 3.90
CA ILE A 80 -12.95 11.10 2.55
C ILE A 80 -13.77 9.99 1.89
N PHE A 81 -14.09 8.91 2.62
CA PHE A 81 -14.88 7.81 2.08
C PHE A 81 -16.31 8.25 1.73
N VAL A 82 -16.95 9.04 2.60
CA VAL A 82 -18.29 9.59 2.37
C VAL A 82 -18.30 10.54 1.17
N LYS A 83 -17.27 11.39 1.02
CA LYS A 83 -17.07 12.24 -0.17
C LYS A 83 -17.03 11.42 -1.47
N HIS A 84 -16.54 10.18 -1.42
CA HIS A 84 -16.52 9.24 -2.56
C HIS A 84 -17.73 8.30 -2.63
N GLY A 85 -18.83 8.62 -1.93
CA GLY A 85 -20.10 7.92 -2.04
C GLY A 85 -20.23 6.66 -1.17
N VAL A 86 -19.33 6.46 -0.21
CA VAL A 86 -19.45 5.35 0.75
C VAL A 86 -20.42 5.75 1.87
N ASP A 87 -21.46 4.96 2.08
CA ASP A 87 -22.34 5.13 3.25
C ASP A 87 -21.54 5.07 4.56
N LYS A 88 -21.84 6.02 5.45
CA LYS A 88 -21.15 6.16 6.74
C LYS A 88 -21.23 4.87 7.57
N ASN A 89 -22.41 4.27 7.69
CA ASN A 89 -22.58 3.06 8.48
C ASN A 89 -21.85 1.87 7.86
N LYS A 90 -21.79 1.80 6.52
CA LYS A 90 -21.01 0.79 5.79
C LYS A 90 -19.51 0.95 6.05
N PHE A 91 -18.99 2.17 6.03
CA PHE A 91 -17.60 2.46 6.40
C PHE A 91 -17.32 2.03 7.83
N GLU A 92 -18.15 2.45 8.79
CA GLU A 92 -18.01 2.16 10.21
C GLU A 92 -17.93 0.66 10.48
N ARG A 93 -18.89 -0.11 9.93
CA ARG A 93 -18.91 -1.57 10.06
C ARG A 93 -17.67 -2.22 9.45
N ALA A 94 -17.27 -1.79 8.25
CA ALA A 94 -16.09 -2.34 7.60
C ALA A 94 -14.82 -2.05 8.41
N TYR A 95 -14.62 -0.79 8.82
CA TYR A 95 -13.44 -0.32 9.54
C TYR A 95 -13.20 -1.07 10.85
N ASN A 96 -14.26 -1.40 11.58
CA ASN A 96 -14.19 -2.13 12.85
C ASN A 96 -14.28 -3.66 12.69
N SER A 97 -14.46 -4.18 11.46
CA SER A 97 -14.69 -5.60 11.23
C SER A 97 -13.48 -6.47 11.59
N PHE A 98 -13.76 -7.72 11.97
CA PHE A 98 -12.73 -8.73 12.19
C PHE A 98 -11.82 -8.92 10.96
N GLY A 99 -12.39 -8.88 9.75
CA GLY A 99 -11.62 -9.00 8.51
C GLY A 99 -10.55 -7.92 8.36
N ILE A 100 -10.91 -6.65 8.61
CA ILE A 100 -9.95 -5.54 8.58
C ILE A 100 -8.91 -5.67 9.70
N ASN A 101 -9.32 -6.06 10.92
CA ASN A 101 -8.40 -6.31 12.02
C ASN A 101 -7.35 -7.40 11.65
N SER A 102 -7.80 -8.49 11.04
CA SER A 102 -6.93 -9.57 10.57
C SER A 102 -5.95 -9.08 9.51
N GLN A 103 -6.40 -8.32 8.52
CA GLN A 103 -5.53 -7.78 7.47
C GLN A 103 -4.47 -6.81 8.01
N VAL A 104 -4.83 -5.96 8.99
CA VAL A 104 -3.88 -5.08 9.69
C VAL A 104 -2.83 -5.90 10.43
N ASN A 105 -3.24 -6.94 11.15
CA ASN A 105 -2.30 -7.81 11.87
C ASN A 105 -1.38 -8.57 10.91
N GLN A 106 -1.89 -9.07 9.79
CA GLN A 106 -1.07 -9.69 8.75
C GLN A 106 -0.07 -8.70 8.14
N ALA A 107 -0.46 -7.44 7.93
CA ALA A 107 0.44 -6.40 7.46
C ALA A 107 1.59 -6.16 8.47
N LYS A 108 1.29 -6.04 9.76
CA LYS A 108 2.30 -5.96 10.84
C LYS A 108 3.26 -7.15 10.80
N SER A 109 2.75 -8.36 10.66
CA SER A 109 3.57 -9.58 10.55
C SER A 109 4.47 -9.58 9.32
N ARG A 110 3.95 -9.16 8.16
CA ARG A 110 4.74 -9.07 6.91
C ARG A 110 5.90 -8.08 7.02
N ILE A 111 5.66 -6.88 7.55
CA ILE A 111 6.70 -5.86 7.78
C ILE A 111 7.83 -6.43 8.64
N LYS A 112 7.46 -7.11 9.75
CA LYS A 112 8.43 -7.75 10.65
C LYS A 112 9.19 -8.87 9.94
N GLY A 113 8.49 -9.76 9.24
CA GLY A 113 9.08 -10.89 8.54
C GLY A 113 10.04 -10.48 7.41
N TYR A 114 9.66 -9.48 6.63
CA TYR A 114 10.48 -8.92 5.55
C TYR A 114 11.57 -7.96 6.04
N ARG A 115 11.58 -7.64 7.33
CA ARG A 115 12.53 -6.72 7.96
C ARG A 115 12.57 -5.36 7.25
N THR A 116 11.44 -4.87 6.75
CA THR A 116 11.38 -3.58 6.03
C THR A 116 11.76 -2.43 6.96
N GLN A 117 12.64 -1.54 6.51
CA GLN A 117 13.19 -0.46 7.33
C GLN A 117 12.71 0.94 6.91
N GLY A 118 12.11 1.04 5.73
CA GLY A 118 11.51 2.26 5.24
C GLY A 118 10.48 1.99 4.15
N THR A 119 10.05 3.07 3.52
CA THR A 119 9.13 3.03 2.38
C THR A 119 9.50 4.13 1.37
N PRO A 120 9.30 3.90 0.06
CA PRO A 120 8.85 2.65 -0.54
C PRO A 120 9.94 1.57 -0.54
N GLU A 121 9.54 0.32 -0.37
CA GLU A 121 10.36 -0.88 -0.54
C GLU A 121 9.54 -1.92 -1.29
N LEU A 122 10.20 -2.80 -2.05
CA LEU A 122 9.57 -3.93 -2.74
C LEU A 122 10.10 -5.25 -2.19
N ILE A 123 9.21 -6.21 -2.07
CA ILE A 123 9.54 -7.58 -1.68
C ILE A 123 9.17 -8.52 -2.83
N VAL A 124 10.13 -9.28 -3.36
CA VAL A 124 9.89 -10.26 -4.44
C VAL A 124 9.93 -11.67 -3.87
N ASN A 125 8.83 -12.41 -4.09
CA ASN A 125 8.59 -13.78 -3.65
C ASN A 125 8.92 -14.05 -2.16
N GLY A 126 8.79 -13.04 -1.30
CA GLY A 126 9.17 -13.12 0.12
C GLY A 126 10.67 -13.31 0.41
N LYS A 127 11.52 -13.31 -0.63
CA LYS A 127 12.96 -13.61 -0.55
C LYS A 127 13.84 -12.38 -0.69
N TYR A 128 13.47 -11.46 -1.58
CA TYR A 128 14.31 -10.34 -1.95
C TYR A 128 13.69 -9.02 -1.51
N ARG A 129 14.45 -8.23 -0.75
CA ARG A 129 14.06 -6.86 -0.36
C ARG A 129 14.82 -5.85 -1.20
N ILE A 130 14.09 -4.96 -1.84
CA ILE A 130 14.61 -3.90 -2.72
C ILE A 130 14.27 -2.55 -2.12
N THR A 131 15.27 -1.71 -1.95
CA THR A 131 15.11 -0.33 -1.46
C THR A 131 15.37 0.67 -2.58
N THR A 132 14.88 1.90 -2.42
CA THR A 132 15.17 3.01 -3.35
C THR A 132 16.68 3.24 -3.52
N ARG A 133 17.46 3.04 -2.46
CA ARG A 133 18.92 3.16 -2.49
C ARG A 133 19.57 2.11 -3.40
N MET A 134 19.13 0.86 -3.31
CA MET A 134 19.63 -0.22 -4.18
C MET A 134 19.28 0.03 -5.64
N GLY A 135 18.07 0.54 -5.90
CA GLY A 135 17.62 0.92 -7.24
C GLY A 135 18.26 2.20 -7.78
N LYS A 136 18.96 3.00 -6.95
CA LYS A 136 19.39 4.36 -7.31
C LYS A 136 18.23 5.21 -7.86
N GLY A 137 17.04 5.05 -7.28
CA GLY A 137 15.79 5.64 -7.77
C GLY A 137 14.70 4.60 -8.03
N PHE A 138 13.50 5.08 -8.31
CA PHE A 138 12.30 4.24 -8.43
C PHE A 138 12.34 3.32 -9.66
N ASP A 139 12.77 3.81 -10.82
CA ASP A 139 12.86 2.98 -12.03
C ASP A 139 13.86 1.84 -11.87
N GLY A 140 14.96 2.07 -11.15
CA GLY A 140 15.89 0.99 -10.84
C GLY A 140 15.32 -0.02 -9.84
N MET A 141 14.47 0.39 -8.89
CA MET A 141 13.75 -0.57 -8.04
C MET A 141 12.89 -1.51 -8.89
N LEU A 142 12.12 -0.95 -9.83
CA LEU A 142 11.22 -1.71 -10.71
C LEU A 142 12.00 -2.62 -11.66
N ARG A 143 13.13 -2.16 -12.21
CA ARG A 143 14.04 -3.00 -13.02
C ARG A 143 14.60 -4.19 -12.22
N ILE A 144 15.05 -3.95 -10.99
CA ILE A 144 15.52 -5.03 -10.11
C ILE A 144 14.38 -6.00 -9.79
N ALA A 145 13.17 -5.49 -9.52
CA ALA A 145 12.01 -6.32 -9.25
C ALA A 145 11.65 -7.22 -10.45
N SER A 146 11.59 -6.66 -11.66
CA SER A 146 11.36 -7.42 -12.89
C SER A 146 12.42 -8.50 -13.12
N PHE A 147 13.69 -8.19 -12.90
CA PHE A 147 14.78 -9.17 -13.01
C PHE A 147 14.60 -10.32 -12.01
N LEU A 148 14.25 -10.02 -10.76
CA LEU A 148 14.08 -11.03 -9.72
C LEU A 148 12.82 -11.90 -9.93
N ILE A 149 11.74 -11.31 -10.47
CA ILE A 149 10.56 -12.08 -10.89
C ILE A 149 10.96 -13.10 -11.94
N GLU A 150 11.71 -12.68 -12.97
CA GLU A 150 12.15 -13.57 -14.04
C GLU A 150 13.09 -14.66 -13.53
N LYS A 151 14.01 -14.30 -12.63
CA LYS A 151 14.88 -15.28 -11.96
C LYS A 151 14.08 -16.36 -11.21
N GLU A 152 13.02 -15.97 -10.51
CA GLU A 152 12.17 -16.92 -9.77
C GLU A 152 11.29 -17.77 -10.69
N ARG A 153 10.93 -17.28 -11.89
CA ARG A 153 10.26 -18.10 -12.91
C ARG A 153 11.18 -19.21 -13.41
N GLN A 154 12.41 -18.85 -13.75
CA GLN A 154 13.40 -19.80 -14.26
C GLN A 154 13.78 -20.85 -13.21
N ALA A 155 13.84 -20.47 -11.93
CA ALA A 155 14.14 -21.41 -10.84
C ALA A 155 13.00 -22.39 -10.49
N LYS A 156 11.79 -22.16 -11.02
CA LYS A 156 10.62 -23.06 -10.87
C LYS A 156 10.43 -24.01 -12.05
N GLN A 157 11.13 -23.77 -13.16
CA GLN A 157 11.18 -24.66 -14.31
C GLN A 157 12.24 -25.75 -14.06
#